data_AF-A0A388RWW4-F1
#
_entry.id   AF-A0A388RWW4-F1
#
_cell.length_a   1.000
_cell.length_b   1.000
_cell.length_c   1.000
_cell.angle_alpha   90.00
_cell.angle_beta   90.00
_cell.angle_gamma   90.00
#
_symmetry.space_group_name_H-M   'P 1'
#
loop_
_entity.id
_entity.type
_entity.pdbx_description
1 polymer ?
#
loop_
_entity_poly.entity_id
_entity_poly.type
_entity_poly.pdbx_seq_one_letter_code
_entity_poly.pdbx_strand_id
1 'polypeptide(L)'
;MTHTATAADESTSEVFPLVGIGASAGGLEAILELLAEIPAVSGMAFLVVQHLDPSRPSLLPEILAKRVSMPVLQANCARCPALPIPC
;
A
#
# COMPACT_ATOMS: atom_id res chain seq x y z
N MET A 1 -20.39 -7.23 20.07
CA MET A 1 -19.67 -5.95 20.15
C MET A 1 -19.71 -5.34 18.76
N THR A 2 -20.81 -4.69 18.43
CA THR A 2 -21.07 -4.01 17.17
C THR A 2 -20.77 -2.53 17.36
N HIS A 3 -19.79 -2.01 16.63
CA HIS A 3 -19.63 -0.57 16.47
C HIS A 3 -20.37 -0.15 15.20
N THR A 4 -21.56 0.41 15.42
CA THR A 4 -22.25 1.31 14.50
C THR A 4 -21.48 2.63 14.44
N ALA A 5 -21.22 3.12 13.23
CA ALA A 5 -20.92 4.53 12.98
C ALA A 5 -21.76 4.99 11.78
N THR A 6 -22.61 5.99 12.02
CA THR A 6 -23.61 6.54 11.10
C THR A 6 -23.05 7.77 10.37
N ALA A 7 -23.28 7.75 9.05
CA ALA A 7 -23.52 8.84 8.09
C ALA A 7 -22.59 10.07 8.00
N ALA A 8 -22.01 10.25 6.81
CA ALA A 8 -21.87 11.56 6.18
C ALA A 8 -21.81 11.44 4.63
N ASP A 9 -22.79 12.06 3.97
CA ASP A 9 -22.85 12.56 2.58
C ASP A 9 -22.89 11.57 1.38
N GLU A 10 -24.08 11.44 0.77
CA GLU A 10 -24.28 10.87 -0.57
C GLU A 10 -23.91 11.89 -1.66
N SER A 11 -22.62 12.20 -1.76
CA SER A 11 -21.98 12.41 -3.04
C SER A 11 -21.26 11.09 -3.33
N THR A 12 -21.54 10.41 -4.45
CA THR A 12 -20.86 9.14 -4.78
C THR A 12 -19.41 9.42 -5.19
N SER A 13 -18.61 9.89 -4.23
CA SER A 13 -17.17 9.86 -4.26
C SER A 13 -16.83 8.39 -4.12
N GLU A 14 -16.36 7.76 -5.20
CA GLU A 14 -15.87 6.38 -5.15
C GLU A 14 -14.89 6.27 -3.98
N VAL A 15 -15.29 5.53 -2.94
CA VAL A 15 -14.45 5.31 -1.77
C VAL A 15 -13.37 4.34 -2.23
N PHE A 16 -12.15 4.84 -2.38
CA PHE A 16 -11.00 4.05 -2.76
C PHE A 16 -10.31 3.51 -1.49
N PRO A 17 -10.44 2.21 -1.18
CA PRO A 17 -9.86 1.62 0.03
C PRO A 17 -8.32 1.65 0.02
N LEU A 18 -7.75 2.11 1.14
CA LEU A 18 -6.30 2.16 1.38
C LEU A 18 -5.93 1.27 2.57
N VAL A 19 -4.96 0.37 2.37
CA VAL A 19 -4.48 -0.56 3.39
C VAL A 19 -3.04 -0.21 3.77
N GLY A 20 -2.82 0.15 5.04
CA GLY A 20 -1.49 0.39 5.58
C GLY A 20 -0.89 -0.88 6.20
N ILE A 21 0.32 -1.27 5.80
CA ILE A 21 1.04 -2.44 6.30
C ILE A 21 2.37 -1.98 6.91
N GLY A 22 2.56 -2.23 8.19
CA GLY A 22 3.79 -1.89 8.93
C GLY A 22 4.59 -3.15 9.26
N ALA A 23 5.90 -3.14 8.99
CA ALA A 23 6.80 -4.25 9.33
C ALA A 23 8.18 -3.77 9.78
N SER A 24 8.91 -4.66 10.45
CA SER A 24 10.27 -4.43 10.97
C SER A 24 11.13 -5.68 10.70
N ALA A 25 11.93 -6.16 11.63
CA ALA A 25 12.75 -7.36 11.44
C ALA A 25 11.92 -8.58 11.00
N GLY A 26 12.31 -9.21 9.89
CA GLY A 26 11.72 -10.45 9.39
C GLY A 26 10.33 -10.33 8.75
N GLY A 27 9.70 -9.14 8.74
CA GLY A 27 8.34 -8.97 8.21
C GLY A 27 8.25 -8.86 6.68
N LEU A 28 9.39 -8.76 5.99
CA LEU A 28 9.41 -8.61 4.53
C LEU A 28 8.82 -9.83 3.82
N GLU A 29 9.14 -11.05 4.26
CA GLU A 29 8.63 -12.27 3.63
C GLU A 29 7.11 -12.37 3.80
N ALA A 30 6.59 -12.03 4.98
CA ALA A 30 5.16 -12.01 5.23
C ALA A 30 4.41 -10.99 4.35
N ILE A 31 5.01 -9.82 4.10
CA ILE A 31 4.45 -8.83 3.18
C ILE A 31 4.44 -9.38 1.76
N LEU A 32 5.51 -10.05 1.33
CA LEU A 32 5.61 -10.64 0.00
C LEU A 32 4.55 -11.71 -0.21
N GLU A 33 4.40 -12.65 0.73
CA GLU A 33 3.38 -13.70 0.67
C GLU A 33 1.97 -13.11 0.62
N LEU A 34 1.68 -12.12 1.46
CA LEU A 34 0.38 -11.45 1.47
C LEU A 34 0.06 -10.78 0.13
N LEU A 35 0.98 -9.96 -0.39
CA LEU A 35 0.75 -9.18 -1.60
C LEU A 35 0.82 -10.03 -2.89
N ALA A 36 1.53 -11.15 -2.88
CA ALA A 36 1.60 -12.06 -4.03
C ALA A 36 0.24 -12.72 -4.33
N GLU A 37 -0.57 -12.97 -3.29
CA GLU A 37 -1.91 -13.56 -3.43
C GLU A 37 -2.99 -12.53 -3.82
N ILE A 38 -2.66 -11.24 -3.84
CA ILE A 38 -3.62 -10.17 -4.16
C ILE A 38 -3.56 -9.83 -5.66
N PRO A 39 -4.69 -9.91 -6.38
CA PRO A 39 -4.74 -9.53 -7.79
C PRO A 39 -4.62 -8.01 -7.96
N ALA A 40 -3.99 -7.59 -9.07
CA ALA A 40 -3.80 -6.17 -9.39
C ALA A 40 -5.12 -5.39 -9.56
N VAL A 41 -6.22 -6.07 -9.89
CA VAL A 41 -7.56 -5.49 -10.07
C VAL A 41 -8.37 -5.39 -8.77
N SER A 42 -7.72 -5.56 -7.61
CA SER A 42 -8.39 -5.58 -6.30
C SER A 42 -9.13 -4.29 -5.92
N GLY A 43 -8.92 -3.19 -6.65
CA GLY A 43 -9.55 -1.89 -6.35
C GLY A 43 -9.04 -1.24 -5.07
N MET A 44 -7.93 -1.72 -4.52
CA MET A 44 -7.29 -1.24 -3.29
C MET A 44 -5.89 -0.69 -3.58
N ALA A 45 -5.45 0.28 -2.77
CA ALA A 45 -4.04 0.62 -2.66
C ALA A 45 -3.44 0.08 -1.36
N PHE A 46 -2.16 -0.27 -1.42
CA PHE A 46 -1.38 -0.75 -0.28
C PHE A 46 -0.22 0.20 -0.01
N LEU A 47 -0.11 0.66 1.24
CA LEU A 47 1.01 1.47 1.72
C LEU A 47 1.87 0.63 2.65
N VAL A 48 3.06 0.24 2.19
CA VAL A 48 3.99 -0.58 2.97
C VAL A 48 5.04 0.30 3.64
N VAL A 49 5.11 0.23 4.97
CA VAL A 49 6.12 0.90 5.80
C VAL A 49 6.98 -0.17 6.46
N GLN A 50 8.18 -0.35 5.93
CA GLN A 50 9.16 -1.29 6.45
C GLN A 50 10.26 -0.50 7.19
N HIS A 51 10.51 -0.84 8.45
CA HIS A 51 11.66 -0.32 9.18
C HIS A 51 12.93 -0.87 8.53
N LEU A 52 13.69 0.00 7.88
CA LEU A 52 14.96 -0.29 7.22
C LEU A 52 16.07 0.57 7.83
N ASP A 53 17.31 0.10 7.70
CA ASP A 53 18.49 0.91 8.00
C ASP A 53 18.55 2.10 7.01
N PRO A 54 18.50 3.36 7.50
CA PRO A 54 18.52 4.54 6.64
C PRO A 54 19.85 4.73 5.89
N SER A 55 20.90 4.03 6.30
CA SER A 55 22.26 4.13 5.74
C SER A 55 22.40 3.42 4.39
N ARG A 56 21.38 2.67 3.94
CA ARG A 56 21.41 1.89 2.70
C ARG A 56 20.24 2.27 1.79
N PRO A 57 20.47 2.36 0.47
CA PRO A 57 19.36 2.52 -0.48
C PRO A 57 18.39 1.34 -0.31
N SER A 58 17.09 1.66 -0.23
CA SER A 58 16.06 0.64 -0.09
C SER A 58 15.86 -0.09 -1.42
N LEU A 59 16.14 -1.39 -1.44
CA LEU A 59 15.79 -2.28 -2.57
C LEU A 59 14.35 -2.81 -2.45
N LEU A 60 13.59 -2.34 -1.46
CA LEU A 60 12.25 -2.85 -1.16
C LEU A 60 11.28 -2.75 -2.34
N PRO A 61 11.21 -1.65 -3.11
CA PRO A 61 10.34 -1.57 -4.28
C PRO A 61 10.68 -2.65 -5.32
N GLU A 62 11.97 -2.89 -5.58
CA GLU A 62 12.44 -3.89 -6.55
C GLU A 62 12.15 -5.32 -6.09
N ILE A 63 12.28 -5.58 -4.79
CA ILE A 63 11.98 -6.91 -4.21
C ILE A 63 10.48 -7.18 -4.30
N LEU A 64 9.65 -6.21 -3.90
CA LEU A 64 8.18 -6.34 -3.99
C LEU A 64 7.71 -6.50 -5.43
N ALA A 65 8.21 -5.67 -6.37
CA ALA A 65 7.80 -5.70 -7.77
C ALA A 65 8.06 -7.05 -8.48
N LYS A 66 8.99 -7.87 -7.97
CA LYS A 66 9.25 -9.22 -8.50
C LYS A 66 8.19 -10.25 -8.12
N ARG A 67 7.37 -9.96 -7.10
CA ARG A 67 6.46 -10.93 -6.47
C ARG A 67 4.99 -10.50 -6.53
N VAL A 68 4.72 -9.21 -6.72
CA VAL A 68 3.36 -8.68 -6.79
C VAL A 68 2.99 -8.35 -8.23
N SER A 69 1.71 -8.54 -8.58
CA SER A 69 1.22 -8.27 -9.94
C SER A 69 0.85 -6.80 -10.17
N MET A 70 0.85 -5.99 -9.12
CA MET A 70 0.48 -4.57 -9.15
C MET A 70 1.70 -3.66 -9.20
N PRO A 71 1.59 -2.43 -9.75
CA PRO A 71 2.71 -1.50 -9.79
C PRO A 71 3.17 -1.14 -8.38
N VAL A 72 4.49 -1.23 -8.14
CA VAL A 72 5.11 -0.85 -6.87
C VAL A 72 5.94 0.41 -7.08
N LEU A 73 5.68 1.44 -6.27
CA LEU A 73 6.37 2.71 -6.32
C LEU A 73 6.90 3.08 -4.93
N GLN A 74 8.11 3.62 -4.88
CA GLN A 74 8.62 4.19 -3.64
C GLN A 74 7.91 5.52 -3.37
N ALA A 75 7.32 5.66 -2.19
CA ALA A 75 6.77 6.92 -1.74
C ALA A 75 7.89 7.97 -1.65
N ASN A 76 7.77 9.05 -2.41
CA ASN A 76 8.66 10.20 -2.32
C ASN A 76 7.95 11.34 -1.60
N CYS A 77 8.70 12.14 -0.85
CA CYS A 77 8.17 13.37 -0.28
C CYS A 77 8.30 14.47 -1.33
N ALA A 78 7.33 14.57 -2.23
CA ALA A 78 7.09 15.75 -3.04
C ALA A 78 5.65 16.16 -2.78
N ARG A 79 5.45 17.31 -2.12
CA ARG A 79 4.21 18.09 -2.03
C ARG A 79 3.00 17.38 -2.67
N CYS A 80 2.30 16.53 -1.92
CA CYS A 80 1.31 15.57 -2.44
C CYS A 80 0.23 16.22 -3.33
N PRO A 81 0.17 15.94 -4.65
CA PRO A 81 -1.10 15.79 -5.32
C PRO A 81 -1.61 14.38 -4.96
N ALA A 82 -2.73 14.31 -4.26
CA ALA A 82 -3.41 13.05 -3.98
C ALA A 82 -3.68 12.27 -5.29
N LEU A 83 -3.59 10.94 -5.19
CA LEU A 83 -3.89 9.95 -6.24
C LEU A 83 -5.07 10.39 -7.12
N PRO A 84 -4.94 10.27 -8.45
CA PRO A 84 -5.42 9.05 -9.08
C PRO A 84 -4.48 8.53 -10.18
N ILE A 85 -4.28 7.21 -10.19
CA ILE A 85 -3.80 6.38 -11.31
C ILE A 85 -4.50 6.86 -12.60
N PRO A 86 -3.87 7.20 -13.77
CA PRO A 86 -2.68 6.59 -14.40
C PRO A 86 -1.65 7.57 -15.05
N CYS A 87 -0.53 7.01 -15.51
CA CYS A 87 0.09 7.29 -16.82
C CYS A 87 0.53 5.95 -17.42
#